data_AF-A0A7W0MD00-F1
#
_entry.id   AF-A0A7W0MD00-F1
#
_cell.length_a   1.000
_cell.length_b   1.000
_cell.length_c   1.000
_cell.angle_alpha   90.00
_cell.angle_beta   90.00
_cell.angle_gamma   90.00
#
_symmetry.space_group_name_H-M   'P 1'
#
loop_
_entity.id
_entity.type
_entity.pdbx_description
1 polymer ?
#
loop_
_entity_poly.entity_id
_entity_poly.type
_entity_poly.pdbx_seq_one_letter_code
_entity_poly.pdbx_strand_id
1 'polypeptide(L)'
;MTKTLHGTIRGRTIELTDDPGLRDGSSVEIVLRYSTPDPAFCPGDGILRSAGALADVWTDEDDRILQEIYEDRHRPSHRELPE
;
A
#
# COMPACT_ATOMS: atom_id res chain seq x y z
N MET A 1 37.36 6.90 -9.88
CA MET A 1 36.35 7.85 -9.36
C MET A 1 35.08 7.08 -9.09
N THR A 2 34.46 7.29 -7.93
CA THR A 2 33.23 6.60 -7.51
C THR A 2 32.02 7.51 -7.77
N LYS A 3 31.11 7.09 -8.66
CA LYS A 3 29.82 7.75 -8.90
C LYS A 3 28.74 6.90 -8.24
N THR A 4 27.87 7.51 -7.45
CA THR A 4 26.68 6.82 -6.93
C THR A 4 25.55 7.01 -7.93
N LEU A 5 24.93 5.92 -8.36
CA LEU A 5 23.81 5.90 -9.29
C LEU A 5 22.65 5.17 -8.62
N HIS A 6 21.44 5.62 -8.93
CA HIS A 6 20.21 4.97 -8.49
C HIS A 6 19.64 4.15 -9.63
N GLY A 7 18.90 3.10 -9.29
CA GLY A 7 18.32 2.21 -10.27
C GLY A 7 17.36 1.21 -9.65
N THR A 8 16.62 0.52 -10.49
CA THR A 8 15.65 -0.51 -10.10
C THR A 8 16.16 -1.89 -10.49
N ILE A 9 16.07 -2.85 -9.56
CA ILE A 9 16.43 -4.24 -9.84
C ILE A 9 15.28 -4.92 -10.60
N ARG A 10 15.57 -5.46 -11.78
CA ARG A 10 14.68 -6.27 -12.62
C ARG A 10 15.26 -7.68 -12.79
N GLY A 11 14.99 -8.54 -11.81
CA GLY A 11 15.54 -9.89 -11.77
C GLY A 11 17.06 -9.88 -11.56
N ARG A 12 17.83 -10.09 -12.64
CA ARG A 12 19.31 -10.07 -12.62
C ARG A 12 19.92 -8.82 -13.24
N THR A 13 19.09 -7.92 -13.75
CA THR A 13 19.53 -6.67 -14.40
C THR A 13 19.21 -5.50 -13.48
N ILE A 14 20.12 -4.52 -13.39
CA ILE A 14 19.87 -3.24 -12.71
C ILE A 14 19.61 -2.20 -13.80
N GLU A 15 18.41 -1.65 -13.81
CA GLU A 15 18.03 -0.55 -14.69
C GLU A 15 18.40 0.77 -14.01
N LEU A 16 19.43 1.44 -14.50
CA LEU A 16 19.92 2.69 -13.93
C LEU A 16 19.03 3.87 -14.34
N THR A 17 18.81 4.81 -13.43
CA THR A 17 18.03 6.03 -13.69
C THR A 17 18.79 7.03 -14.56
N ASP A 18 20.12 7.03 -14.46
CA ASP A 18 21.01 7.94 -15.19
C ASP A 18 22.08 7.17 -15.96
N ASP A 19 22.58 7.79 -17.05
CA ASP A 19 23.67 7.24 -17.84
C ASP A 19 24.97 7.15 -16.99
N PRO A 20 25.57 5.94 -16.86
CA PRO A 20 26.84 5.77 -16.17
C PRO A 20 28.04 6.38 -16.94
N GLY A 21 27.89 6.72 -18.22
CA GLY A 21 28.96 7.22 -19.09
C GLY A 21 30.00 6.13 -19.44
N LEU A 22 29.61 4.86 -19.32
CA LEU A 22 30.47 3.72 -19.58
C LEU A 22 30.16 3.13 -20.96
N ARG A 23 31.18 2.52 -21.57
CA ARG A 23 30.97 1.78 -22.83
C ARG A 23 30.21 0.49 -22.56
N ASP A 24 29.37 0.11 -23.51
CA ASP A 24 28.67 -1.17 -23.44
C ASP A 24 29.67 -2.34 -23.30
N GLY A 25 29.31 -3.34 -22.48
CA GLY A 25 30.17 -4.47 -22.14
C GLY A 25 31.29 -4.21 -21.12
N SER A 26 31.34 -3.00 -20.51
CA SER A 26 32.33 -2.72 -19.45
C SER A 26 32.04 -3.56 -18.19
N SER A 27 33.07 -4.23 -17.66
CA SER A 27 32.97 -4.91 -16.37
C SER A 27 33.05 -3.90 -15.22
N VAL A 28 32.14 -4.00 -14.25
CA VAL A 28 32.06 -3.08 -13.11
C VAL A 28 31.86 -3.85 -11.81
N GLU A 29 32.42 -3.32 -10.72
CA GLU A 29 32.11 -3.74 -9.36
C GLU A 29 30.93 -2.92 -8.84
N ILE A 30 29.96 -3.58 -8.19
CA ILE A 30 28.71 -2.96 -7.74
C ILE A 30 28.59 -3.10 -6.22
N VAL A 31 28.33 -1.98 -5.54
CA VAL A 31 27.97 -1.96 -4.11
C VAL A 31 26.49 -1.60 -4.00
N LEU A 32 25.67 -2.55 -3.52
CA LEU A 32 24.23 -2.37 -3.39
C LEU A 32 23.89 -1.67 -2.06
N ARG A 33 23.16 -0.56 -2.14
CA ARG A 33 22.48 0.05 -1.01
C ARG A 33 20.99 0.10 -1.30
N TYR A 34 20.22 -0.65 -0.52
CA TYR A 34 18.76 -0.64 -0.62
C TYR A 34 18.21 0.67 -0.06
N SER A 35 17.57 1.47 -0.91
CA SER A 35 16.60 2.46 -0.46
C SER A 35 15.28 1.73 -0.24
N THR A 36 14.76 1.75 0.98
CA THR A 36 13.37 1.35 1.20
C THR A 36 12.50 2.18 0.27
N PRO A 37 11.60 1.58 -0.53
CA PRO A 37 10.62 2.35 -1.27
C PRO A 37 9.88 3.27 -0.30
N ASP A 38 9.46 4.43 -0.80
CA ASP A 38 8.64 5.37 -0.05
C ASP A 38 7.55 4.57 0.70
N PRO A 39 7.43 4.66 2.05
CA PRO A 39 6.49 3.87 2.84
C PRO A 39 5.02 4.08 2.47
N ALA A 40 4.74 4.89 1.45
CA ALA A 40 3.42 5.23 0.94
C ALA A 40 2.54 4.04 0.54
N PHE A 41 3.07 2.81 0.46
CA PHE A 41 2.27 1.62 0.18
C PHE A 41 2.79 0.37 0.92
N CYS A 42 2.53 0.29 2.22
CA CYS A 42 2.57 -0.97 2.92
C CYS A 42 1.34 -1.82 2.50
N PRO A 43 1.52 -3.12 2.19
CA PRO A 43 0.39 -4.01 1.98
C PRO A 43 -0.55 -3.97 3.19
N GLY A 44 -1.80 -3.54 2.99
CA GLY A 44 -2.78 -3.31 4.08
C GLY A 44 -3.19 -1.84 4.25
N ASP A 45 -2.39 -0.88 3.75
CA ASP A 45 -2.69 0.56 3.88
C ASP A 45 -4.01 0.96 3.22
N GLY A 46 -4.38 0.31 2.12
CA GLY A 46 -5.67 0.53 1.46
C GLY A 46 -6.86 0.12 2.35
N ILE A 47 -6.73 -0.98 3.09
CA ILE A 47 -7.77 -1.48 4.00
C ILE A 47 -7.89 -0.52 5.19
N LEU A 48 -6.76 -0.13 5.79
CA LEU A 48 -6.75 0.82 6.90
C LEU A 48 -7.35 2.18 6.49
N ARG A 49 -6.99 2.71 5.32
CA ARG A 49 -7.58 3.96 4.81
C ARG A 49 -9.10 3.86 4.57
N SER A 50 -9.60 2.68 4.23
CA SER A 50 -11.04 2.45 4.02
C SER A 50 -11.83 2.26 5.32
N ALA A 51 -11.16 1.86 6.42
CA ALA A 51 -11.79 1.61 7.71
C ALA A 51 -12.17 2.91 8.47
N GLY A 52 -11.69 4.07 8.03
CA GLY A 52 -12.06 5.36 8.61
C GLY A 52 -11.71 5.46 10.09
N ALA A 53 -12.68 5.85 10.93
CA ALA A 53 -12.47 5.97 12.38
C ALA A 53 -12.12 4.63 13.07
N LEU A 54 -12.41 3.50 12.43
CA LEU A 54 -12.11 2.15 12.93
C LEU A 54 -10.71 1.64 12.53
N ALA A 55 -9.94 2.45 11.78
CA ALA A 55 -8.61 2.05 11.31
C ALA A 55 -7.60 1.88 12.44
N ASP A 56 -7.68 2.75 13.46
CA ASP A 56 -6.69 2.84 14.53
C ASP A 56 -7.13 2.11 15.81
N VAL A 57 -8.44 2.05 16.07
CA VAL A 57 -9.00 1.48 17.29
C VAL A 57 -10.23 0.65 16.93
N TRP A 58 -10.16 -0.64 17.28
CA TRP A 58 -11.27 -1.59 17.17
C TRP A 58 -11.54 -2.18 18.55
N THR A 59 -12.80 -2.18 18.97
CA THR A 59 -13.23 -2.69 20.26
C THR A 59 -14.37 -3.70 20.11
N ASP A 60 -14.61 -4.49 21.16
CA ASP A 60 -15.76 -5.42 21.20
C ASP A 60 -17.12 -4.68 21.10
N GLU A 61 -17.15 -3.37 21.38
CA GLU A 61 -18.34 -2.54 21.18
C GLU A 61 -18.62 -2.32 19.69
N ASP A 62 -17.57 -2.12 18.89
CA ASP A 62 -17.69 -1.91 17.45
C ASP A 62 -18.25 -3.17 16.77
N ASP A 63 -17.85 -4.35 17.22
CA ASP A 63 -18.42 -5.63 16.77
C ASP A 63 -19.92 -5.71 17.04
N ARG A 64 -20.36 -5.28 18.23
CA ARG A 64 -21.78 -5.27 18.60
C ARG A 64 -22.58 -4.30 17.75
N ILE A 65 -22.06 -3.08 17.55
CA ILE A 65 -22.70 -2.05 16.72
C ILE A 65 -22.86 -2.53 15.27
N LEU A 66 -21.81 -3.13 14.70
CA LEU A 66 -21.87 -3.64 13.33
C LEU A 66 -22.85 -4.80 13.18
N GLN A 67 -22.97 -5.66 14.20
CA GLN A 67 -23.98 -6.72 14.24
C GLN A 67 -25.41 -6.15 14.28
N GLU A 68 -25.66 -5.13 15.10
CA GLU A 68 -26.97 -4.46 15.18
C GLU A 68 -27.34 -3.81 13.84
N ILE A 69 -26.41 -3.09 13.20
CA ILE A 69 -26.61 -2.49 11.87
C ILE A 69 -26.92 -3.57 10.83
N TYR A 70 -26.22 -4.71 10.89
CA TYR A 70 -26.47 -5.82 10.00
C TYR A 70 -27.91 -6.34 10.16
N GLU A 71 -28.34 -6.60 11.39
CA GLU A 71 -29.69 -7.07 11.69
C GLU A 71 -30.77 -6.06 11.25
N ASP A 72 -30.58 -4.79 11.54
CA ASP A 72 -31.50 -3.72 11.18
C ASP A 72 -31.63 -3.55 9.66
N ARG A 73 -30.54 -3.72 8.89
CA ARG A 73 -30.59 -3.69 7.42
C ARG A 73 -31.38 -4.84 6.81
N HIS A 74 -31.48 -5.97 7.51
CA HIS A 74 -32.30 -7.11 7.09
C HIS A 74 -33.74 -6.99 7.58
N ARG A 75 -34.04 -6.05 8.48
CA ARG A 75 -35.40 -5.76 8.89
C ARG A 75 -36.12 -5.05 7.75
N PRO A 76 -37.26 -5.57 7.28
CA PRO A 76 -38.04 -4.90 6.24
C PRO A 76 -38.61 -3.60 6.80
N SER A 77 -37.99 -2.47 6.46
CA SER A 77 -38.53 -1.14 6.69
C SER A 77 -39.21 -0.67 5.42
N HIS A 78 -40.54 -0.62 5.44
CA HIS A 78 -41.32 0.02 4.40
C HIS A 78 -41.88 1.33 4.97
N ARG A 79 -41.86 2.38 4.16
CA ARG A 79 -42.57 3.60 4.47
C ARG A 79 -44.05 3.34 4.24
N GLU A 80 -44.86 3.35 5.29
CA GLU A 80 -46.31 3.34 5.14
C GLU A 80 -46.74 4.63 4.42
N LEU A 81 -47.45 4.48 3.30
CA LEU A 81 -48.08 5.59 2.61
C LEU A 81 -49.48 5.77 3.21
N PRO A 82 -49.84 6.96 3.72
CA PRO A 82 -51.20 7.22 4.20
C PRO A 82 -52.20 7.14 3.04
N GLU A 83 -53.40 6.61 3.31
CA GLU A 83 -54.53 6.49 2.37
C GLU A 83 -55.06 7.85 1.88
#